data_AF-X1HB40-F1
#
_entry.id   AF-X1HB40-F1
#
_cell.length_a   1.000
_cell.length_b   1.000
_cell.length_c   1.000
_cell.angle_alpha   90.00
_cell.angle_beta   90.00
_cell.angle_gamma   90.00
#
_symmetry.space_group_name_H-M   'P 1'
#
loop_
_entity.id
_entity.type
_entity.pdbx_description
1 polymer ?
#
loop_
_entity_poly.entity_id
_entity_poly.type
_entity_poly.pdbx_seq_one_letter_code
_entity_poly.pdbx_strand_id
1 'polypeptide(L)'
;DIIMVDENDNFFFKNLPSEIEIDKIKQISIKTDLNVYKNAYSNVIPGTNGQKGMAIASAMGLFSDPRKRLNLFEGISSESIQKAKQILKSNKIIIKKIDKWSDKPSLDIQVTLESQVNNKNKTAYVRVQKDHDNVTEIRVDGVILFKGSRIKEVEDEEKFPEKIEELFKVARSITSEEIKEVYKGIIMNKKVAEEGIKGNYGLRVGRSLQEIAQQDGFENNLITKVQIKVGSAGDARMGGANMPVMTTSGSGNYWTLG
;
A
#
# COMPACT_ATOMS: atom_id res chain seq x y z
N ASP A 1 -15.77 -12.90 -18.38
CA ASP A 1 -16.21 -11.67 -19.10
C ASP A 1 -15.82 -10.35 -18.44
N ILE A 2 -15.74 -10.24 -17.10
CA ILE A 2 -15.42 -8.97 -16.41
C ILE A 2 -13.93 -8.83 -16.07
N ILE A 3 -13.25 -9.96 -15.81
CA ILE A 3 -11.82 -10.02 -15.50
C ILE A 3 -11.07 -10.48 -16.75
N MET A 4 -10.08 -9.70 -17.17
CA MET A 4 -9.14 -10.06 -18.23
C MET A 4 -7.75 -10.19 -17.63
N VAL A 5 -6.87 -10.93 -18.31
CA VAL A 5 -5.49 -11.14 -17.90
C VAL A 5 -4.60 -10.60 -19.03
N ASP A 6 -3.61 -9.78 -18.70
CA ASP A 6 -2.64 -9.29 -19.68
C ASP A 6 -1.53 -10.32 -19.95
N GLU A 7 -0.63 -10.00 -20.87
CA GLU A 7 0.51 -10.85 -21.26
C GLU A 7 1.49 -11.15 -20.10
N ASN A 8 1.39 -10.43 -18.97
CA ASN A 8 2.24 -10.56 -17.79
C ASN A 8 1.50 -11.23 -16.61
N ASP A 9 0.40 -11.92 -16.88
CA ASP A 9 -0.50 -12.54 -15.90
C ASP A 9 -1.15 -11.55 -14.90
N ASN A 10 -1.19 -10.24 -15.21
CA ASN A 10 -1.92 -9.30 -14.37
C ASN A 10 -3.41 -9.34 -14.72
N PHE A 11 -4.26 -9.50 -13.71
CA PHE A 11 -5.68 -9.31 -13.90
C PHE A 11 -6.03 -7.82 -13.99
N PHE A 12 -7.02 -7.48 -14.81
CA PHE A 12 -7.62 -6.16 -14.82
C PHE A 12 -9.11 -6.23 -15.09
N PHE A 13 -9.84 -5.24 -14.59
CA PHE A 13 -11.28 -5.14 -14.79
C PHE A 13 -11.58 -4.43 -16.10
N LYS A 14 -12.41 -5.06 -16.95
CA LYS A 14 -12.83 -4.48 -18.23
C LYS A 14 -13.72 -3.24 -18.03
N ASN A 15 -14.52 -3.24 -16.97
CA ASN A 15 -15.43 -2.17 -16.59
C ASN A 15 -15.20 -1.77 -15.13
N LEU A 16 -15.55 -0.53 -14.77
CA LEU A 16 -15.64 -0.14 -13.36
C LEU A 16 -16.67 -1.02 -12.65
N PRO A 17 -16.40 -1.43 -11.39
CA PRO A 17 -17.38 -2.17 -10.61
C PRO A 17 -18.62 -1.30 -10.37
N SER A 18 -19.79 -1.93 -10.40
CA SER A 18 -21.03 -1.29 -9.95
C SER A 18 -20.91 -0.87 -8.50
N GLU A 19 -21.52 0.26 -8.14
CA GLU A 19 -21.53 0.72 -6.76
C GLU A 19 -22.26 -0.29 -5.85
N ILE A 20 -21.66 -0.59 -4.70
CA ILE A 20 -22.25 -1.52 -3.73
C ILE A 20 -23.09 -0.75 -2.71
N GLU A 21 -24.33 -1.21 -2.52
CA GLU A 21 -25.23 -0.67 -1.51
C GLU A 21 -24.84 -1.21 -0.11
N ILE A 22 -24.66 -0.31 0.86
CA ILE A 22 -24.13 -0.62 2.20
C ILE A 22 -25.05 -1.58 2.99
N ASP A 23 -26.37 -1.48 2.79
CA ASP A 23 -27.37 -2.37 3.40
C ASP A 23 -27.26 -3.80 2.87
N LYS A 24 -26.84 -3.97 1.61
CA LYS A 24 -26.66 -5.29 0.97
C LYS A 24 -25.42 -6.01 1.43
N ILE A 25 -24.43 -5.31 1.99
CA ILE A 25 -23.25 -5.96 2.58
C ILE A 25 -23.70 -6.75 3.81
N LYS A 26 -23.37 -8.03 3.89
CA LYS A 26 -23.62 -8.86 5.06
C LYS A 26 -22.39 -8.95 5.94
N GLN A 27 -21.25 -9.26 5.34
CA GLN A 27 -20.00 -9.46 6.06
C GLN A 27 -18.80 -9.22 5.15
N ILE A 28 -17.73 -8.68 5.72
CA ILE A 28 -16.41 -8.59 5.10
C ILE A 28 -15.45 -9.32 6.02
N SER A 29 -14.96 -10.49 5.62
CA SER A 29 -13.97 -11.24 6.38
C SER A 29 -12.59 -11.04 5.77
N ILE A 30 -11.62 -10.64 6.59
CA ILE A 30 -10.23 -10.49 6.19
C ILE A 30 -9.41 -11.45 7.04
N LYS A 31 -8.73 -12.41 6.40
CA LYS A 31 -7.70 -13.22 7.04
C LYS A 31 -6.34 -12.77 6.56
N THR A 32 -5.38 -12.65 7.47
CA THR A 32 -4.02 -12.26 7.09
C THR A 32 -2.97 -12.95 7.95
N ASP A 33 -1.72 -12.92 7.48
CA ASP A 33 -0.55 -13.28 8.28
C ASP A 33 -0.25 -12.25 9.39
N LEU A 34 0.64 -12.61 10.31
CA LEU A 34 0.91 -11.77 11.48
C LEU A 34 1.69 -10.50 11.15
N ASN A 35 2.56 -10.53 10.15
CA ASN A 35 3.37 -9.37 9.78
C ASN A 35 2.47 -8.32 9.12
N VAL A 36 1.60 -8.74 8.19
CA VAL A 36 0.59 -7.84 7.63
C VAL A 36 -0.36 -7.32 8.69
N TYR A 37 -0.84 -8.17 9.59
CA TYR A 37 -1.71 -7.72 10.68
C TYR A 37 -1.05 -6.62 11.52
N LYS A 38 0.19 -6.85 11.98
CA LYS A 38 0.95 -5.88 12.77
C LYS A 38 1.18 -4.58 12.01
N ASN A 39 1.62 -4.67 10.76
CA ASN A 39 1.90 -3.50 9.93
C ASN A 39 0.63 -2.69 9.65
N ALA A 40 -0.47 -3.35 9.30
CA ALA A 40 -1.72 -2.68 9.00
C ALA A 40 -2.38 -2.07 10.25
N TYR A 41 -2.16 -2.64 11.43
CA TYR A 41 -2.70 -2.14 12.70
C TYR A 41 -2.18 -0.74 13.05
N SER A 42 -0.88 -0.48 12.84
CA SER A 42 -0.24 0.78 13.20
C SER A 42 -0.37 1.89 12.16
N ASN A 43 -0.65 1.53 10.90
CA ASN A 43 -0.55 2.47 9.78
C ASN A 43 -1.79 3.36 9.68
N VAL A 44 -1.55 4.67 9.54
CA VAL A 44 -2.59 5.68 9.27
C VAL A 44 -3.04 5.56 7.83
N ILE A 45 -4.37 5.62 7.61
CA ILE A 45 -4.93 5.68 6.27
C ILE A 45 -5.01 7.14 5.82
N PRO A 46 -4.38 7.51 4.68
CA PRO A 46 -4.42 8.87 4.18
C PRO A 46 -5.83 9.41 3.98
N GLY A 47 -6.03 10.70 4.27
CA GLY A 47 -7.33 11.38 4.10
C GLY A 47 -8.39 11.04 5.16
N THR A 48 -8.08 10.19 6.15
CA THR A 48 -9.08 9.74 7.15
C THR A 48 -9.04 10.48 8.49
N ASN A 49 -8.27 11.56 8.59
CA ASN A 49 -7.97 12.28 9.84
C ASN A 49 -7.40 11.37 10.94
N GLY A 50 -6.40 10.54 10.58
CA GLY A 50 -5.65 9.75 11.55
C GLY A 50 -6.23 8.37 11.89
N GLN A 51 -7.26 7.89 11.18
CA GLN A 51 -7.76 6.53 11.39
C GLN A 51 -6.72 5.50 10.93
N LYS A 52 -6.67 4.38 11.64
CA LYS A 52 -5.68 3.32 11.44
C LYS A 52 -6.36 1.96 11.32
N GLY A 53 -5.68 1.00 10.69
CA GLY A 53 -6.11 -0.39 10.70
C GLY A 53 -6.77 -0.89 9.42
N MET A 54 -6.84 -2.20 9.31
CA MET A 54 -7.39 -2.91 8.15
C MET A 54 -8.89 -2.67 7.94
N ALA A 55 -9.63 -2.44 9.03
CA ALA A 55 -11.07 -2.25 8.95
C ALA A 55 -11.42 -1.02 8.10
N ILE A 56 -10.83 0.14 8.42
CA ILE A 56 -11.05 1.37 7.65
C ILE A 56 -10.50 1.23 6.22
N ALA A 57 -9.33 0.60 6.03
CA ALA A 57 -8.76 0.36 4.71
C ALA A 57 -9.70 -0.47 3.81
N SER A 58 -10.27 -1.56 4.35
CA SER A 58 -11.19 -2.42 3.63
C SER A 58 -12.51 -1.73 3.29
N ALA A 59 -13.04 -0.92 4.22
CA ALA A 59 -14.25 -0.15 4.00
C ALA A 59 -14.05 0.92 2.91
N MET A 60 -12.88 1.57 2.88
CA MET A 60 -12.54 2.54 1.83
C MET A 60 -12.31 1.87 0.47
N GLY A 61 -11.70 0.68 0.45
CA GLY A 61 -11.47 -0.09 -0.77
C GLY A 61 -12.73 -0.37 -1.58
N LEU A 62 -13.89 -0.52 -0.92
CA LEU A 62 -15.19 -0.72 -1.59
C LEU A 62 -15.64 0.47 -2.44
N PHE A 63 -15.17 1.67 -2.12
CA PHE A 63 -15.54 2.92 -2.79
C PHE A 63 -14.36 3.58 -3.51
N SER A 64 -13.29 2.81 -3.73
CA SER A 64 -12.07 3.26 -4.41
C SER A 64 -12.04 2.75 -5.85
N ASP A 65 -11.31 3.44 -6.72
CA ASP A 65 -11.14 3.02 -8.11
C ASP A 65 -10.08 1.91 -8.20
N PRO A 66 -10.44 0.66 -8.54
CA PRO A 66 -9.48 -0.44 -8.60
C PRO A 66 -8.40 -0.24 -9.67
N ARG A 67 -8.63 0.63 -10.67
CA ARG A 67 -7.64 0.92 -11.74
C ARG A 67 -6.43 1.69 -11.20
N LYS A 68 -6.56 2.34 -10.04
CA LYS A 68 -5.46 3.04 -9.37
C LYS A 68 -4.46 2.11 -8.67
N ARG A 69 -4.72 0.79 -8.64
CA ARG A 69 -3.84 -0.23 -8.04
C ARG A 69 -3.43 0.18 -6.61
N LEU A 70 -2.13 0.27 -6.33
CA LEU A 70 -1.59 0.65 -5.02
C LEU A 70 -1.82 2.13 -4.65
N ASN A 71 -2.23 2.97 -5.60
CA ASN A 71 -2.56 4.38 -5.38
C ASN A 71 -4.07 4.60 -5.09
N LEU A 72 -4.78 3.58 -4.59
CA LEU A 72 -6.23 3.61 -4.39
C LEU A 72 -6.72 4.77 -3.49
N PHE A 73 -5.86 5.29 -2.62
CA PHE A 73 -6.18 6.40 -1.72
C PHE A 73 -6.06 7.80 -2.37
N GLU A 74 -5.47 7.88 -3.56
CA GLU A 74 -5.30 9.15 -4.27
C GLU A 74 -6.65 9.71 -4.73
N GLY A 75 -6.98 10.95 -4.36
CA GLY A 75 -8.21 11.62 -4.77
C GLY A 75 -9.48 11.03 -4.17
N ILE A 76 -9.40 10.40 -2.99
CA ILE A 76 -10.59 9.93 -2.27
C ILE A 76 -11.48 11.12 -1.87
N SER A 77 -12.77 10.99 -2.15
CA SER A 77 -13.78 11.99 -1.79
C SER A 77 -14.20 11.88 -0.32
N SER A 78 -14.66 13.00 0.23
CA SER A 78 -15.28 13.05 1.56
C SER A 78 -16.49 12.11 1.68
N GLU A 79 -17.19 11.88 0.56
CA GLU A 79 -18.32 10.96 0.48
C GLU A 79 -17.88 9.50 0.67
N SER A 80 -16.82 9.05 -0.01
CA SER A 80 -16.27 7.71 0.17
C SER A 80 -15.81 7.47 1.62
N ILE A 81 -15.25 8.49 2.27
CA ILE A 81 -14.86 8.42 3.69
C ILE A 81 -16.09 8.28 4.60
N GLN A 82 -17.18 9.00 4.32
CA GLN A 82 -18.42 8.88 5.08
C GLN A 82 -19.05 7.50 4.91
N LYS A 83 -19.14 6.98 3.68
CA LYS A 83 -19.63 5.62 3.39
C LYS A 83 -18.79 4.56 4.11
N ALA A 84 -17.46 4.68 4.07
CA ALA A 84 -16.57 3.78 4.82
C ALA A 84 -16.82 3.81 6.34
N LYS A 85 -17.03 4.99 6.92
CA LYS A 85 -17.39 5.13 8.35
C LYS A 85 -18.74 4.49 8.70
N GLN A 86 -19.72 4.52 7.79
CA GLN A 86 -21.00 3.84 8.00
C GLN A 86 -20.83 2.33 8.07
N ILE A 87 -20.00 1.75 7.20
CA ILE A 87 -19.68 0.31 7.23
C ILE A 87 -18.99 -0.06 8.55
N LEU A 88 -18.04 0.75 9.03
CA LEU A 88 -17.37 0.50 10.31
C LEU A 88 -18.36 0.44 11.47
N LYS A 89 -19.35 1.35 11.51
CA LYS A 89 -20.40 1.36 12.55
C LYS A 89 -21.31 0.13 12.51
N SER A 90 -21.41 -0.53 11.35
CA SER A 90 -22.26 -1.71 11.17
C SER A 90 -21.66 -3.01 11.73
N ASN A 91 -20.40 -2.99 12.20
CA ASN A 91 -19.68 -4.17 12.72
C ASN A 91 -19.66 -5.39 11.77
N LYS A 92 -19.80 -5.16 10.46
CA LYS A 92 -19.79 -6.21 9.43
C LYS A 92 -18.39 -6.67 9.04
N ILE A 93 -17.33 -5.99 9.50
CA ILE A 93 -15.93 -6.30 9.17
C ILE A 93 -15.32 -7.19 10.26
N ILE A 94 -14.86 -8.36 9.87
CA ILE A 94 -14.26 -9.36 10.75
C ILE A 94 -12.83 -9.63 10.30
N ILE A 95 -11.86 -9.32 11.16
CA ILE A 95 -10.44 -9.57 10.91
C ILE A 95 -10.02 -10.81 11.70
N LYS A 96 -9.40 -11.77 11.02
CA LYS A 96 -8.90 -13.03 11.60
C LYS A 96 -7.46 -13.28 11.16
N LYS A 97 -6.79 -14.18 11.87
CA LYS A 97 -5.49 -14.72 11.47
C LYS A 97 -5.70 -15.87 10.49
N ILE A 98 -4.74 -16.11 9.59
CA ILE A 98 -4.71 -17.32 8.77
C ILE A 98 -4.28 -18.52 9.63
N ASP A 99 -5.02 -19.62 9.50
CA ASP A 99 -4.90 -20.81 10.36
C ASP A 99 -3.63 -21.65 10.08
N LYS A 100 -3.11 -21.60 8.84
CA LYS A 100 -1.88 -22.30 8.44
C LYS A 100 -0.73 -21.31 8.28
N TRP A 101 0.25 -21.41 9.17
CA TRP A 101 1.53 -20.75 9.01
C TRP A 101 2.46 -21.60 8.16
N SER A 102 3.03 -20.98 7.13
CA SER A 102 4.26 -21.47 6.50
C SER A 102 5.43 -20.92 7.31
N ASP A 103 6.45 -21.74 7.55
CA ASP A 103 7.70 -21.32 8.23
C ASP A 103 8.47 -20.25 7.44
N LYS A 104 8.12 -20.05 6.16
CA LYS A 104 8.56 -18.91 5.36
C LYS A 104 7.51 -17.79 5.45
N PRO A 105 7.87 -16.58 5.94
CA PRO A 105 6.98 -15.44 5.93
C PRO A 105 6.79 -14.95 4.49
N SER A 106 5.78 -15.47 3.81
CA SER A 106 5.27 -14.89 2.57
C SER A 106 3.99 -14.16 2.90
N LEU A 107 3.84 -12.92 2.41
CA LEU A 107 2.59 -12.18 2.43
C LEU A 107 1.41 -13.11 2.11
N ASP A 108 0.36 -13.13 2.92
CA ASP A 108 -0.89 -13.84 2.61
C ASP A 108 -2.09 -13.06 3.15
N ILE A 109 -2.92 -12.58 2.23
CA ILE A 109 -4.12 -11.81 2.54
C ILE A 109 -5.30 -12.47 1.83
N GLN A 110 -6.33 -12.81 2.60
CA GLN A 110 -7.56 -13.41 2.09
C GLN A 110 -8.73 -12.50 2.45
N VAL A 111 -9.47 -12.05 1.45
CA VAL A 111 -10.64 -11.20 1.63
C VAL A 111 -11.87 -11.93 1.12
N THR A 112 -12.91 -12.02 1.95
CA THR A 112 -14.23 -12.56 1.59
C THR A 112 -15.27 -11.48 1.80
N LEU A 113 -16.04 -11.18 0.76
CA LEU A 113 -17.18 -10.28 0.81
C LEU A 113 -18.46 -11.09 0.61
N GLU A 114 -19.36 -11.02 1.57
CA GLU A 114 -20.72 -11.55 1.48
C GLU A 114 -21.69 -10.38 1.30
N SER A 115 -22.47 -10.42 0.22
CA SER A 115 -23.45 -9.38 -0.08
C SER A 115 -24.70 -9.95 -0.76
N GLN A 116 -25.76 -9.14 -0.82
CA GLN A 116 -26.98 -9.48 -1.55
C GLN A 116 -26.99 -8.78 -2.91
N VAL A 117 -27.02 -9.56 -3.99
CA VAL A 117 -27.10 -9.05 -5.37
C VAL A 117 -28.30 -9.71 -6.04
N ASN A 118 -29.19 -8.92 -6.65
CA ASN A 118 -30.43 -9.41 -7.27
C ASN A 118 -31.25 -10.33 -6.34
N ASN A 119 -31.39 -9.91 -5.08
CA ASN A 119 -32.06 -10.66 -4.02
C ASN A 119 -31.47 -12.03 -3.68
N LYS A 120 -30.25 -12.34 -4.14
CA LYS A 120 -29.53 -13.58 -3.82
C LYS A 120 -28.27 -13.27 -3.02
N ASN A 121 -27.93 -14.14 -2.08
CA ASN A 121 -26.65 -14.05 -1.39
C ASN A 121 -25.55 -14.43 -2.37
N LYS A 122 -24.53 -13.60 -2.43
CA LYS A 122 -23.33 -13.77 -3.23
C LYS A 122 -22.12 -13.70 -2.34
N THR A 123 -21.12 -14.51 -2.66
CA THR A 123 -19.83 -14.52 -1.96
C THR A 123 -18.72 -14.29 -2.95
N ALA A 124 -17.93 -13.23 -2.76
CA ALA A 124 -16.70 -12.99 -3.49
C ALA A 124 -15.50 -13.26 -2.59
N TYR A 125 -14.48 -13.92 -3.13
CA TYR A 125 -13.24 -14.25 -2.43
C TYR A 125 -12.06 -13.82 -3.28
N VAL A 126 -11.06 -13.20 -2.65
CA VAL A 126 -9.78 -12.83 -3.26
C VAL A 126 -8.65 -13.24 -2.33
N ARG A 127 -7.57 -13.77 -2.91
CA ARG A 127 -6.32 -14.05 -2.19
C ARG A 127 -5.14 -13.35 -2.85
N VAL A 128 -4.32 -12.69 -2.04
CA VAL A 128 -3.05 -12.07 -2.42
C VAL A 128 -1.94 -12.82 -1.71
N GLN A 129 -0.89 -13.24 -2.43
CA GLN A 129 0.24 -13.93 -1.81
C GLN A 129 1.59 -13.46 -2.35
N LYS A 130 2.64 -13.64 -1.54
CA LYS A 130 4.04 -13.27 -1.81
C LYS A 130 4.27 -11.76 -1.95
N ASP A 131 3.67 -11.12 -2.96
CA ASP A 131 3.83 -9.70 -3.28
C ASP A 131 2.52 -8.92 -3.10
N HIS A 132 2.63 -7.63 -2.79
CA HIS A 132 1.50 -6.78 -2.40
C HIS A 132 0.44 -6.57 -3.50
N ASP A 133 0.78 -6.81 -4.76
CA ASP A 133 -0.11 -6.72 -5.92
C ASP A 133 -0.37 -8.09 -6.60
N ASN A 134 0.19 -9.18 -6.06
CA ASN A 134 0.07 -10.51 -6.63
C ASN A 134 -1.20 -11.22 -6.15
N VAL A 135 -2.31 -10.93 -6.82
CA VAL A 135 -3.54 -11.71 -6.65
C VAL A 135 -3.32 -13.11 -7.22
N THR A 136 -3.56 -14.14 -6.40
CA THR A 136 -3.36 -15.55 -6.76
C THR A 136 -4.67 -16.29 -7.01
N GLU A 137 -5.78 -15.81 -6.46
CA GLU A 137 -7.07 -16.46 -6.61
C GLU A 137 -8.21 -15.44 -6.50
N ILE A 138 -9.19 -15.55 -7.41
CA ILE A 138 -10.48 -14.85 -7.33
C ILE A 138 -11.58 -15.90 -7.52
N ARG A 139 -12.55 -15.94 -6.59
CA ARG A 139 -13.74 -16.80 -6.67
C ARG A 139 -15.02 -16.02 -6.43
N VAL A 140 -16.08 -16.40 -7.14
CA VAL A 140 -17.44 -15.92 -6.88
C VAL A 140 -18.36 -17.12 -6.76
N ASP A 141 -19.10 -17.21 -5.65
CA ASP A 141 -19.97 -18.33 -5.30
C ASP A 141 -19.30 -19.71 -5.43
N GLY A 142 -18.03 -19.77 -5.02
CA GLY A 142 -17.20 -20.98 -5.11
C GLY A 142 -16.63 -21.28 -6.49
N VAL A 143 -17.06 -20.58 -7.56
CA VAL A 143 -16.49 -20.72 -8.90
C VAL A 143 -15.21 -19.91 -9.01
N ILE A 144 -14.10 -20.56 -9.39
CA ILE A 144 -12.82 -19.90 -9.65
C ILE A 144 -12.91 -19.12 -10.95
N LEU A 145 -12.80 -17.79 -10.85
CA LEU A 145 -12.77 -16.89 -12.01
C LEU A 145 -11.35 -16.57 -12.45
N PHE A 146 -10.40 -16.61 -11.52
CA PHE A 146 -8.99 -16.37 -11.80
C PHE A 146 -8.13 -17.19 -10.83
N LYS A 147 -7.06 -17.78 -11.35
CA LYS A 147 -6.02 -18.45 -10.57
C LYS A 147 -4.68 -18.05 -11.17
N GLY A 148 -3.98 -17.15 -10.49
CA GLY A 148 -2.71 -16.59 -10.93
C GLY A 148 -1.55 -17.48 -10.51
N SER A 149 -0.57 -17.62 -11.40
CA SER A 149 0.66 -18.40 -11.20
C SER A 149 1.91 -17.54 -11.17
N ARG A 150 1.84 -16.28 -10.72
CA ARG A 150 3.05 -15.56 -10.21
C ARG A 150 3.61 -16.20 -8.93
N ILE A 151 3.52 -17.51 -8.84
CA ILE A 151 4.48 -18.40 -8.22
C ILE A 151 5.63 -18.60 -9.21
N LYS A 152 6.21 -17.52 -9.75
CA LYS A 152 7.64 -17.64 -10.02
C LYS A 152 8.25 -17.79 -8.64
N GLU A 153 8.99 -18.87 -8.43
CA GLU A 153 10.07 -18.78 -7.48
C GLU A 153 10.85 -17.55 -7.94
N VAL A 154 10.87 -16.52 -7.12
CA VAL A 154 11.79 -15.41 -7.31
C VAL A 154 13.13 -16.05 -6.99
N GLU A 155 13.67 -16.80 -7.95
CA GLU A 155 14.97 -17.46 -7.86
C GLU A 155 16.10 -16.42 -7.90
N ASP A 156 15.77 -15.18 -8.25
CA ASP A 156 16.61 -14.03 -8.01
C ASP A 156 15.76 -12.91 -7.42
N GLU A 157 15.72 -12.80 -6.09
CA GLU A 157 15.81 -11.45 -5.55
C GLU A 157 17.13 -10.96 -6.11
N GLU A 158 17.11 -10.03 -7.06
CA GLU A 158 18.35 -9.38 -7.50
C GLU A 158 19.01 -8.89 -6.23
N LYS A 159 20.03 -9.63 -5.77
CA LYS A 159 20.70 -9.32 -4.53
C LYS A 159 21.19 -7.90 -4.69
N PHE A 160 20.78 -7.05 -3.77
CA PHE A 160 21.30 -5.70 -3.74
C PHE A 160 22.83 -5.81 -3.78
N PRO A 161 23.51 -5.09 -4.70
CA PRO A 161 24.92 -5.32 -4.91
C PRO A 161 25.69 -5.20 -3.60
N GLU A 162 26.42 -6.25 -3.23
CA GLU A 162 27.12 -6.30 -1.93
C GLU A 162 28.41 -5.46 -1.98
N LYS A 163 28.89 -5.15 -3.19
CA LYS A 163 30.12 -4.41 -3.44
C LYS A 163 29.88 -3.11 -4.21
N ILE A 164 30.70 -2.10 -3.90
CA ILE A 164 30.65 -0.79 -4.57
C ILE A 164 30.87 -0.92 -6.09
N GLU A 165 31.74 -1.83 -6.52
CA GLU A 165 32.02 -2.04 -7.94
C GLU A 165 30.80 -2.57 -8.71
N GLU A 166 29.96 -3.38 -8.04
CA GLU A 166 28.74 -3.92 -8.62
C GLU A 166 27.66 -2.83 -8.71
N LEU A 167 27.53 -1.98 -7.69
CA LEU A 167 26.72 -0.74 -7.74
C LEU A 167 27.11 0.14 -8.93
N PHE A 168 28.40 0.36 -9.16
CA PHE A 168 28.88 1.13 -10.31
C PHE A 168 28.56 0.48 -11.66
N LYS A 169 28.58 -0.86 -11.74
CA LYS A 169 28.18 -1.57 -12.97
C LYS A 169 26.69 -1.36 -13.25
N VAL A 170 25.83 -1.55 -12.25
CA VAL A 170 24.38 -1.33 -12.36
C VAL A 170 24.08 0.12 -12.75
N ALA A 171 24.70 1.08 -12.06
CA ALA A 171 24.51 2.50 -12.34
C ALA A 171 24.99 2.92 -13.75
N ARG A 172 25.93 2.17 -14.35
CA ARG A 172 26.41 2.43 -15.72
C ARG A 172 25.63 1.66 -16.79
N SER A 173 24.96 0.57 -16.44
CA SER A 173 24.15 -0.23 -17.35
C SER A 173 22.69 0.22 -17.43
N ILE A 174 22.28 1.14 -16.57
CA ILE A 174 20.91 1.66 -16.53
C ILE A 174 20.53 2.36 -17.85
N THR A 175 19.35 2.06 -18.36
CA THR A 175 18.79 2.64 -19.58
C THR A 175 18.26 4.05 -19.32
N SER A 176 18.06 4.82 -20.41
CA SER A 176 17.48 6.16 -20.31
C SER A 176 16.05 6.12 -19.76
N GLU A 177 15.30 5.07 -20.06
CA GLU A 177 13.95 4.81 -19.57
C GLU A 177 13.95 4.55 -18.06
N GLU A 178 14.84 3.69 -17.56
CA GLU A 178 14.97 3.39 -16.13
C GLU A 178 15.43 4.63 -15.33
N ILE A 179 16.35 5.44 -15.88
CA ILE A 179 16.75 6.72 -15.27
C ILE A 179 15.52 7.62 -15.09
N LYS A 180 14.63 7.71 -16.08
CA LYS A 180 13.41 8.52 -15.97
C LYS A 180 12.51 8.02 -14.84
N GLU A 181 12.35 6.71 -14.67
CA GLU A 181 11.56 6.12 -13.58
C GLU A 181 12.18 6.42 -12.20
N VAL A 182 13.51 6.27 -12.07
CA VAL A 182 14.23 6.64 -10.84
C VAL A 182 14.00 8.12 -10.50
N TYR A 183 14.11 9.02 -11.49
CA TYR A 183 13.87 10.45 -11.30
C TYR A 183 12.44 10.76 -10.87
N LYS A 184 11.43 10.03 -11.37
CA LYS A 184 10.05 10.17 -10.88
C LYS A 184 9.97 9.84 -9.39
N GLY A 185 10.59 8.75 -8.97
CA GLY A 185 10.67 8.36 -7.55
C GLY A 185 11.34 9.43 -6.68
N ILE A 186 12.47 9.96 -7.13
CA ILE A 186 13.18 11.05 -6.43
C ILE A 186 12.27 12.28 -6.27
N ILE A 187 11.60 12.70 -7.35
CA ILE A 187 10.71 13.88 -7.31
C ILE A 187 9.53 13.63 -6.37
N MET A 188 8.88 12.46 -6.43
CA MET A 188 7.78 12.09 -5.56
C MET A 188 8.19 12.12 -4.08
N ASN A 189 9.30 11.43 -3.74
CA ASN A 189 9.76 11.33 -2.36
C ASN A 189 10.24 12.68 -1.82
N LYS A 190 10.85 13.52 -2.68
CA LYS A 190 11.23 14.89 -2.31
C LYS A 190 10.00 15.75 -1.97
N LYS A 191 8.91 15.66 -2.73
CA LYS A 191 7.66 16.38 -2.43
C LYS A 191 7.07 15.95 -1.08
N VAL A 192 7.17 14.66 -0.74
CA VAL A 192 6.70 14.13 0.55
C VAL A 192 7.55 14.65 1.71
N ALA A 193 8.87 14.75 1.53
CA ALA A 193 9.75 15.39 2.52
C ALA A 193 9.41 16.88 2.73
N GLU A 194 9.15 17.60 1.63
CA GLU A 194 8.74 19.02 1.67
C GLU A 194 7.38 19.22 2.34
N GLU A 195 6.45 18.29 2.18
CA GLU A 195 5.17 18.29 2.91
C GLU A 195 5.39 17.99 4.40
N GLY A 196 6.23 17.01 4.71
CA GLY A 196 6.53 16.58 6.08
C GLY A 196 7.17 17.65 6.95
N ILE A 197 8.03 18.49 6.37
CA ILE A 197 8.66 19.59 7.11
C ILE A 197 7.68 20.76 7.34
N LYS A 198 6.74 21.00 6.42
CA LYS A 198 5.74 22.09 6.53
C LYS A 198 4.58 21.71 7.43
N GLY A 199 4.15 20.46 7.37
CA GLY A 199 2.98 19.96 8.08
C GLY A 199 3.26 19.53 9.52
N ASN A 200 2.20 19.04 10.17
CA ASN A 200 2.23 18.50 11.53
C ASN A 200 1.90 17.00 11.47
N TYR A 201 2.86 16.22 10.98
CA TYR A 201 2.71 14.78 10.80
C TYR A 201 3.57 13.98 11.78
N GLY A 202 3.13 12.75 12.08
CA GLY A 202 3.94 11.77 12.83
C GLY A 202 4.43 12.29 14.18
N LEU A 203 5.71 12.03 14.47
CA LEU A 203 6.41 12.46 15.68
C LEU A 203 7.17 13.78 15.47
N ARG A 204 7.18 14.32 14.25
CA ARG A 204 7.85 15.57 13.85
C ARG A 204 9.37 15.52 14.05
N VAL A 205 9.97 14.34 13.94
CA VAL A 205 11.42 14.11 14.03
C VAL A 205 12.18 15.04 13.08
N GLY A 206 11.77 15.13 11.82
CA GLY A 206 12.47 15.97 10.83
C GLY A 206 12.43 17.46 11.20
N ARG A 207 11.29 17.92 11.75
CA ARG A 207 11.11 19.30 12.19
C ARG A 207 11.90 19.61 13.46
N SER A 208 11.86 18.73 14.46
CA SER A 208 12.65 18.88 15.68
C SER A 208 14.15 18.89 15.38
N LEU A 209 14.62 18.04 14.47
CA LEU A 209 16.01 18.07 14.01
C LEU A 209 16.36 19.38 13.29
N GLN A 210 15.45 19.94 12.48
CA GLN A 210 15.66 21.23 11.85
C GLN A 210 15.76 22.36 12.88
N GLU A 211 14.88 22.37 13.88
CA GLU A 211 14.88 23.36 14.96
C GLU A 211 16.18 23.29 15.77
N ILE A 212 16.63 22.09 16.16
CA ILE A 212 17.91 21.87 16.85
C ILE A 212 19.08 22.31 15.98
N ALA A 213 19.10 21.92 14.70
CA ALA A 213 20.19 22.27 13.80
C ALA A 213 20.34 23.77 13.58
N GLN A 214 19.23 24.51 13.55
CA GLN A 214 19.22 25.97 13.47
C GLN A 214 19.69 26.64 14.76
N GLN A 215 19.36 26.07 15.92
CA GLN A 215 19.82 26.58 17.22
C GLN A 215 21.32 26.38 17.41
N ASP A 216 21.83 25.21 17.02
CA ASP A 216 23.22 24.82 17.24
C ASP A 216 24.17 25.22 16.07
N GLY A 217 23.63 25.80 14.99
CA GLY A 217 24.41 26.33 13.85
C GLY A 217 24.96 25.27 12.89
N PHE A 218 24.33 24.10 12.81
CA PHE A 218 24.72 23.00 11.92
C PHE A 218 23.69 22.71 10.82
N GLU A 219 22.76 23.61 10.57
CA GLU A 219 21.69 23.47 9.56
C GLU A 219 22.22 23.30 8.14
N ASN A 220 23.46 23.75 7.89
CA ASN A 220 24.09 23.64 6.58
C ASN A 220 24.87 22.34 6.35
N ASN A 221 25.07 21.53 7.39
CA ASN A 221 25.76 20.25 7.29
C ASN A 221 24.95 19.26 6.41
N LEU A 222 25.65 18.58 5.49
CA LEU A 222 25.03 17.65 4.54
C LEU A 222 24.31 16.49 5.25
N ILE A 223 24.93 15.90 6.27
CA ILE A 223 24.37 14.78 7.04
C ILE A 223 23.08 15.23 7.72
N THR A 224 23.11 16.40 8.36
CA THR A 224 21.94 17.00 9.01
C THR A 224 20.80 17.26 8.01
N LYS A 225 21.12 17.82 6.82
CA LYS A 225 20.13 18.03 5.75
C LYS A 225 19.49 16.72 5.28
N VAL A 226 20.26 15.65 5.17
CA VAL A 226 19.76 14.32 4.81
C VAL A 226 18.85 13.78 5.90
N GLN A 227 19.28 13.82 7.17
CA GLN A 227 18.49 13.36 8.32
C GLN A 227 17.16 14.09 8.44
N ILE A 228 17.16 15.41 8.30
CA ILE A 228 15.94 16.23 8.32
C ILE A 228 14.99 15.78 7.21
N LYS A 229 15.47 15.64 5.96
CA LYS A 229 14.62 15.25 4.83
C LYS A 229 14.03 13.85 5.00
N VAL A 230 14.84 12.88 5.42
CA VAL A 230 14.40 11.50 5.64
C VAL A 230 13.40 11.43 6.79
N GLY A 231 13.68 12.12 7.90
CA GLY A 231 12.77 12.23 9.05
C GLY A 231 11.43 12.85 8.65
N SER A 232 11.45 13.97 7.92
CA SER A 232 10.23 14.63 7.43
C SER A 232 9.41 13.76 6.48
N ALA A 233 10.05 13.07 5.53
CA ALA A 233 9.34 12.15 4.64
C ALA A 233 8.69 10.99 5.42
N GLY A 234 9.41 10.44 6.39
CA GLY A 234 8.90 9.41 7.30
C GLY A 234 7.71 9.90 8.12
N ASP A 235 7.81 11.09 8.72
CA ASP A 235 6.73 11.72 9.48
C ASP A 235 5.49 11.95 8.61
N ALA A 236 5.63 12.56 7.43
CA ALA A 236 4.54 12.78 6.49
C ALA A 236 3.82 11.47 6.17
N ARG A 237 4.59 10.46 5.73
CA ARG A 237 4.04 9.18 5.30
C ARG A 237 3.36 8.44 6.45
N MET A 238 4.05 8.26 7.57
CA MET A 238 3.52 7.52 8.73
C MET A 238 2.42 8.29 9.45
N GLY A 239 2.43 9.62 9.34
CA GLY A 239 1.37 10.51 9.82
C GLY A 239 0.14 10.55 8.90
N GLY A 240 0.16 9.88 7.75
CA GLY A 240 -0.98 9.80 6.84
C GLY A 240 -1.16 10.98 5.90
N ALA A 241 -0.06 11.64 5.50
CA ALA A 241 -0.09 12.64 4.43
C ALA A 241 -0.67 12.02 3.16
N ASN A 242 -1.55 12.76 2.49
CA ASN A 242 -2.25 12.29 1.29
C ASN A 242 -1.41 12.56 0.03
N MET A 243 -0.23 11.93 -0.04
CA MET A 243 0.70 12.07 -1.15
C MET A 243 1.21 10.69 -1.58
N PRO A 244 1.37 10.45 -2.89
CA PRO A 244 1.95 9.20 -3.37
C PRO A 244 3.45 9.17 -3.06
N VAL A 245 3.98 7.98 -2.81
CA VAL A 245 5.38 7.78 -2.45
C VAL A 245 5.92 6.52 -3.14
N MET A 246 7.19 6.52 -3.58
CA MET A 246 7.78 5.43 -4.36
C MET A 246 8.84 4.65 -3.59
N THR A 247 8.58 3.37 -3.34
CA THR A 247 9.43 2.47 -2.53
C THR A 247 10.29 1.58 -3.42
N THR A 248 11.52 1.29 -2.99
CA THR A 248 12.45 0.42 -3.75
C THR A 248 12.63 -0.98 -3.14
N SER A 249 12.08 -1.29 -1.96
CA SER A 249 12.37 -2.56 -1.24
C SER A 249 11.19 -3.18 -0.50
N GLY A 250 9.97 -3.09 -1.03
CA GLY A 250 8.77 -3.77 -0.49
C GLY A 250 8.24 -3.27 0.87
N SER A 251 9.03 -2.54 1.66
CA SER A 251 8.59 -1.80 2.83
C SER A 251 8.74 -0.31 2.57
N GLY A 252 7.62 0.41 2.60
CA GLY A 252 7.63 1.85 2.41
C GLY A 252 8.19 2.67 3.57
N ASN A 253 8.90 2.06 4.52
CA ASN A 253 9.71 2.84 5.48
C ASN A 253 11.20 2.84 5.11
N TYR A 254 11.63 2.00 4.17
CA TYR A 254 12.99 2.03 3.66
C TYR A 254 13.10 3.10 2.57
N TRP A 255 13.08 4.36 3.00
CA TRP A 255 13.40 5.53 2.16
C TRP A 255 14.90 5.78 2.14
N THR A 256 15.70 4.77 1.80
CA THR A 256 17.10 5.07 1.46
C THR A 256 17.06 5.71 0.08
N LEU A 257 17.24 7.05 0.08
CA LEU A 257 17.74 7.84 -1.04
C LEU A 257 19.11 7.29 -1.47
N GLY A 258 19.12 6.07 -2.01
CA GLY A 258 20.24 5.46 -2.73
C GLY A 258 20.04 5.72 -4.21
#